data_AF-A0A3Q0J3E9-F1
#
_entry.id   AF-A0A3Q0J3E9-F1
#
_cell.length_a   1.000
_cell.length_b   1.000
_cell.length_c   1.000
_cell.angle_alpha   90.00
_cell.angle_beta   90.00
_cell.angle_gamma   90.00
#
_symmetry.space_group_name_H-M   'P 1'
#
loop_
_entity.id
_entity.type
_entity.pdbx_description
1 polymer ?
#
loop_
_entity_poly.entity_id
_entity_poly.type
_entity_poly.pdbx_seq_one_letter_code
_entity_poly.pdbx_strand_id
1 'polypeptide(L)'
;MDEVQKLEHLSLVSKVCTELENHLGLDDKDLAEFIIDLADKSDNVESFKKALEENGAEFSDSFMTNLHRIILHMKPKPNRPAPTKSDLLSAKFPGLALPNEIPQKLNLDEGKKSKKSKKPKEESSMDVVDDAMAALEALAPSAST
;
A
#
# COMPACT_ATOMS: atom_id res chain seq x y z
N MET A 1 -8.16 -14.05 18.88
CA MET A 1 -6.73 -14.21 18.61
C MET A 1 -6.57 -15.43 17.75
N ASP A 2 -6.01 -15.24 16.57
CA ASP A 2 -5.69 -16.30 15.61
C ASP A 2 -4.74 -17.31 16.30
N GLU A 3 -5.00 -18.61 16.20
CA GLU A 3 -4.20 -19.64 16.88
C GLU A 3 -2.72 -19.56 16.46
N VAL A 4 -2.46 -19.11 15.22
CA VAL A 4 -1.12 -18.88 14.70
C VAL A 4 -0.40 -17.77 15.47
N GLN A 5 -1.07 -16.66 15.77
CA GLN A 5 -0.47 -15.54 16.51
C GLN A 5 -0.09 -15.94 17.94
N LYS A 6 -0.87 -16.82 18.57
CA LYS A 6 -0.52 -17.37 19.88
C LYS A 6 0.74 -18.21 19.80
N LEU A 7 0.88 -19.02 18.75
CA LEU A 7 2.05 -19.86 18.54
C LEU A 7 3.31 -19.02 18.28
N GLU A 8 3.20 -17.97 17.47
CA GLU A 8 4.29 -17.03 17.20
C GLU A 8 4.77 -16.34 18.48
N HIS A 9 3.82 -15.85 19.30
CA HIS A 9 4.15 -15.26 20.59
C HIS A 9 4.86 -16.28 21.51
N LEU A 10 4.36 -17.51 21.59
CA LEU A 10 4.96 -18.56 22.41
C LEU A 10 6.38 -18.93 21.93
N SER A 11 6.61 -18.92 20.61
CA SER A 11 7.92 -19.10 20.01
C SER A 11 8.88 -17.95 20.34
N LEU A 12 8.39 -16.71 20.37
CA LEU A 12 9.18 -15.55 20.76
C LEU A 12 9.57 -15.64 22.25
N VAL A 13 8.61 -15.92 23.14
CA VAL A 13 8.85 -16.07 24.58
C VAL A 13 9.90 -17.16 24.83
N SER A 14 9.72 -18.34 24.24
CA SER A 14 10.68 -19.45 24.36
C SER A 14 12.08 -19.06 23.89
N LYS A 15 12.20 -18.33 22.77
CA LYS A 15 13.50 -17.88 22.26
C LYS A 15 14.17 -16.89 23.21
N VAL A 16 13.40 -15.97 23.82
CA VAL A 16 13.93 -15.02 24.81
C VAL A 16 14.37 -15.75 26.08
N CYS A 17 13.60 -16.72 26.58
CA CYS A 17 14.01 -17.58 27.71
C CYS A 17 15.34 -18.28 27.42
N THR A 18 15.49 -18.90 26.24
CA THR A 18 16.76 -19.56 25.87
C THR A 18 17.94 -18.58 25.83
N GLU A 19 17.74 -17.34 25.37
CA GLU A 19 18.83 -16.36 25.41
C GLU A 19 19.16 -15.88 26.83
N LEU A 20 18.17 -15.77 27.72
CA LEU A 20 18.40 -15.49 29.13
C LEU A 20 19.15 -16.64 29.81
N GLU A 21 18.80 -17.90 29.50
CA GLU A 21 19.49 -19.07 30.01
C GLU A 21 20.95 -19.12 29.53
N ASN A 22 21.19 -18.84 28.24
CA ASN A 22 22.53 -18.86 27.67
C ASN A 22 23.46 -17.78 28.25
N HIS A 23 22.93 -16.59 28.54
CA HIS A 23 23.74 -15.45 28.97
C HIS A 23 23.80 -15.29 30.49
N LEU A 24 22.77 -15.70 31.22
CA LEU A 24 22.60 -15.46 32.64
C LEU A 24 22.31 -16.74 33.44
N GLY A 25 22.05 -17.87 32.79
CA GLY A 25 21.62 -19.10 33.45
C GLY A 25 20.19 -19.02 34.01
N LEU A 26 19.37 -18.09 33.49
CA LEU A 26 18.00 -17.84 33.94
C LEU A 26 16.98 -18.37 32.93
N ASP A 27 16.20 -19.38 33.32
CA ASP A 27 15.02 -19.85 32.58
C ASP A 27 13.75 -19.38 33.30
N ASP A 28 13.34 -18.14 33.02
CA ASP A 28 12.16 -17.51 33.61
C ASP A 28 11.25 -16.96 32.51
N LYS A 29 10.04 -17.51 32.45
CA LYS A 29 9.01 -17.14 31.47
C LYS A 29 8.44 -15.76 31.75
N ASP A 30 8.20 -15.42 33.01
CA ASP A 30 7.57 -14.16 33.40
C ASP A 30 8.55 -13.00 33.15
N LEU A 31 9.84 -13.22 33.41
CA LEU A 31 10.90 -12.27 33.03
C LEU A 31 10.98 -12.07 31.51
N ALA A 32 10.92 -13.17 30.73
CA ALA A 32 10.95 -13.07 29.28
C ALA A 32 9.75 -12.29 28.71
N GLU A 33 8.54 -12.55 29.21
CA GLU A 33 7.34 -11.79 28.84
C GLU A 33 7.46 -10.31 29.22
N PHE A 34 7.97 -10.00 30.41
CA PHE A 34 8.20 -8.63 30.84
C PHE A 34 9.21 -7.89 29.93
N ILE A 35 10.30 -8.55 29.53
CA ILE A 35 11.29 -7.97 28.60
C ILE A 35 10.67 -7.71 27.23
N ILE A 36 9.82 -8.62 26.74
CA ILE A 36 9.08 -8.44 25.48
C ILE A 36 8.15 -7.21 25.58
N ASP A 37 7.44 -7.05 26.70
CA ASP A 37 6.56 -5.90 26.94
C ASP A 37 7.33 -4.56 27.02
N LEU A 38 8.57 -4.57 27.53
CA LEU A 38 9.43 -3.39 27.53
C LEU A 38 9.90 -3.02 26.12
N ALA A 39 10.28 -4.02 25.31
CA ALA A 39 10.64 -3.82 23.92
C ALA A 39 9.46 -3.28 23.10
N ASP A 40 8.24 -3.73 23.41
CA ASP A 40 7.02 -3.28 22.73
C ASP A 40 6.69 -1.80 22.97
N LYS A 41 7.15 -1.24 24.09
CA LYS A 41 7.02 0.19 24.43
C LYS A 41 8.18 1.05 23.91
N SER A 42 9.21 0.41 23.37
CA SER A 42 10.46 1.06 22.97
C SER A 42 10.56 1.10 21.44
N ASP A 43 10.71 2.30 20.86
CA ASP A 43 10.80 2.45 19.41
C ASP A 43 12.20 2.13 18.87
N ASN A 44 13.22 2.24 19.72
CA ASN A 44 14.63 2.13 19.35
C ASN A 44 15.44 1.39 20.43
N VAL A 45 16.59 0.85 20.02
CA VAL A 45 17.48 0.07 20.90
C VAL A 45 17.90 0.88 22.14
N GLU A 46 18.16 2.18 21.99
CA GLU A 46 18.59 3.06 23.08
C GLU A 46 17.49 3.20 24.15
N SER A 47 16.24 3.43 23.72
CA SER A 47 15.08 3.50 24.61
C SER A 47 14.83 2.17 25.33
N PHE A 48 15.06 1.05 24.66
CA PHE A 48 14.93 -0.27 25.24
C PHE A 48 15.99 -0.54 26.32
N LYS A 49 17.25 -0.19 26.07
CA LYS A 49 18.33 -0.28 27.07
C LYS A 49 18.01 0.54 28.31
N LYS A 50 17.62 1.80 28.11
CA LYS A 50 17.24 2.70 29.21
C LYS A 50 16.07 2.14 30.02
N ALA A 51 15.06 1.57 29.36
CA ALA A 51 13.94 0.93 30.03
C ALA A 51 14.39 -0.29 30.85
N LEU A 52 15.33 -1.10 30.33
CA LEU A 52 15.90 -2.23 31.08
C LEU A 52 16.68 -1.76 32.32
N GLU A 53 17.53 -0.75 32.17
CA GLU A 53 18.31 -0.16 33.26
C GLU A 53 17.42 0.46 34.35
N GLU A 54 16.37 1.18 33.97
CA GLU A 54 15.38 1.76 34.90
C GLU A 54 14.63 0.69 35.70
N ASN A 55 14.48 -0.51 35.15
CA ASN A 55 13.91 -1.68 35.83
C ASN A 55 14.98 -2.53 36.54
N GLY A 56 16.22 -2.06 36.66
CA GLY A 56 17.29 -2.71 37.41
C GLY A 56 18.01 -3.84 36.69
N ALA A 57 17.89 -3.94 35.36
CA ALA A 57 18.61 -4.94 34.59
C ALA A 57 20.07 -4.50 34.34
N GLU A 58 21.03 -5.24 34.88
CA GLU A 58 22.47 -5.04 34.68
C GLU A 58 22.99 -5.93 33.53
N PHE A 59 22.43 -5.76 32.34
CA PHE A 59 22.80 -6.53 31.16
C PHE A 59 23.93 -5.86 30.38
N SER A 60 24.74 -6.64 29.66
CA SER A 60 25.69 -6.06 28.72
C SER A 60 24.98 -5.40 27.53
N ASP A 61 25.53 -4.32 26.99
CA ASP A 61 25.01 -3.62 25.82
C ASP A 61 24.75 -4.54 24.62
N SER A 62 25.68 -5.46 24.38
CA SER A 62 25.60 -6.44 23.29
C SER A 62 24.40 -7.37 23.49
N PHE A 63 24.17 -7.81 24.72
CA PHE A 63 23.04 -8.69 25.05
C PHE A 63 21.71 -7.95 24.93
N MET A 64 21.60 -6.73 25.45
CA MET A 64 20.39 -5.90 25.30
C MET A 64 20.06 -5.66 23.82
N THR A 65 21.07 -5.37 23.00
CA THR A 65 20.90 -5.20 21.56
C THR A 65 20.44 -6.50 20.87
N ASN A 66 20.96 -7.65 21.30
CA ASN A 66 20.56 -8.95 20.78
C ASN A 66 19.09 -9.28 21.14
N LEU A 67 18.69 -9.07 22.39
CA LEU A 67 17.31 -9.24 22.84
C LEU A 67 16.35 -8.38 22.02
N HIS A 68 16.65 -7.08 21.89
CA HIS A 68 15.84 -6.16 21.09
C HIS A 68 15.70 -6.64 19.64
N ARG A 69 16.80 -7.11 19.03
CA ARG A 69 16.80 -7.64 17.66
C ARG A 69 15.90 -8.88 17.52
N ILE A 70 15.99 -9.84 18.46
CA ILE A 70 15.18 -11.06 18.43
C ILE A 70 13.70 -10.71 18.50
N ILE A 71 13.33 -9.84 19.46
CA ILE A 71 11.95 -9.42 19.67
C ILE A 71 11.40 -8.75 18.42
N LEU A 72 12.15 -7.81 17.83
CA LEU A 72 11.69 -7.06 16.66
C LEU A 72 11.56 -7.93 15.40
N HIS A 73 12.36 -8.98 15.27
CA HIS A 73 12.30 -9.91 14.14
C HIS A 73 11.20 -10.97 14.27
N MET A 74 10.91 -11.42 15.50
CA MET A 74 9.95 -12.50 15.77
C MET A 74 8.58 -11.99 16.24
N LYS A 75 8.41 -10.68 16.43
CA LYS A 75 7.12 -10.10 16.80
C LYS A 75 6.05 -10.45 15.74
N PRO A 76 4.88 -10.96 16.15
CA PRO A 76 3.79 -11.26 15.23
C PRO A 76 3.42 -10.00 14.45
N LYS A 77 3.51 -10.06 13.13
CA LYS A 77 3.11 -8.92 12.29
C LYS A 77 1.62 -8.70 12.48
N PRO A 78 1.15 -7.45 12.66
CA PRO A 78 -0.28 -7.17 12.68
C PRO A 78 -0.87 -7.78 11.42
N ASN A 79 -1.99 -8.50 11.57
CA ASN A 79 -2.65 -9.26 10.52
C ASN A 79 -3.17 -8.28 9.46
N ARG A 80 -2.26 -7.81 8.60
CA ARG A 80 -2.61 -7.04 7.41
C ARG A 80 -3.23 -8.07 6.49
N PRO A 81 -4.47 -7.86 6.00
CA PRO A 81 -5.05 -8.77 5.03
C PRO A 81 -4.01 -8.99 3.92
N ALA A 82 -3.75 -10.26 3.59
CA ALA A 82 -2.81 -10.60 2.54
C ALA A 82 -3.17 -9.71 1.32
N PRO A 83 -2.22 -8.92 0.79
CA PRO A 83 -2.53 -8.00 -0.28
C PRO A 83 -3.13 -8.81 -1.41
N THR A 84 -4.33 -8.42 -1.83
CA THR A 84 -5.00 -9.11 -2.92
C THR A 84 -4.11 -8.98 -4.16
N LYS A 85 -4.25 -9.91 -5.12
CA LYS A 85 -3.48 -9.81 -6.38
C LYS A 85 -3.68 -8.43 -7.05
N SER A 86 -4.86 -7.83 -6.89
CA SER A 86 -5.18 -6.46 -7.32
C SER A 86 -4.41 -5.37 -6.57
N ASP A 87 -4.18 -5.51 -5.27
CA ASP A 87 -3.38 -4.53 -4.50
C ASP A 87 -1.91 -4.57 -4.91
N LEU A 88 -1.37 -5.78 -5.12
CA LEU A 88 0.01 -5.96 -5.59
C LEU A 88 0.22 -5.36 -6.99
N LEU A 89 -0.75 -5.57 -7.90
CA LEU A 89 -0.71 -5.01 -9.25
C LEU A 89 -0.91 -3.49 -9.23
N SER A 90 -1.76 -2.95 -8.36
CA SER A 90 -1.95 -1.51 -8.21
C SER A 90 -0.71 -0.80 -7.67
N ALA A 91 0.02 -1.43 -6.73
CA ALA A 91 1.29 -0.90 -6.22
C ALA A 91 2.40 -0.93 -7.29
N LYS A 92 2.42 -1.96 -8.14
CA LYS A 92 3.41 -2.11 -9.22
C LYS A 92 3.09 -1.26 -10.45
N PHE A 93 1.80 -1.02 -10.72
CA PHE A 93 1.30 -0.29 -11.89
C PHE A 93 0.29 0.79 -11.47
N PRO A 94 0.72 1.84 -10.73
CA PRO A 94 -0.20 2.84 -10.19
C PRO A 94 -0.98 3.59 -11.29
N GLY A 95 -0.40 3.73 -12.49
CA GLY A 95 -1.05 4.35 -13.65
C GLY A 95 -2.27 3.57 -14.20
N LEU A 96 -2.26 2.24 -14.09
CA LEU A 96 -3.38 1.39 -14.54
C LEU A 96 -4.48 1.27 -13.49
N ALA A 97 -4.18 1.61 -12.24
CA ALA A 97 -5.13 1.61 -11.14
C ALA A 97 -5.98 2.90 -11.09
N LEU A 98 -5.72 3.89 -11.96
CA LEU A 98 -6.57 5.07 -12.06
C LEU A 98 -7.95 4.67 -12.59
N PRO A 99 -9.04 5.08 -11.92
CA PRO A 99 -10.38 4.96 -12.47
C PRO A 99 -10.47 5.69 -13.80
N ASN A 100 -11.26 5.17 -14.73
CA ASN A 100 -11.54 5.86 -15.98
C ASN A 100 -12.18 7.22 -15.68
N GLU A 101 -11.48 8.29 -16.06
CA GLU A 101 -12.11 9.61 -16.12
C GLU A 101 -12.99 9.66 -17.37
N ILE A 102 -14.22 10.13 -17.20
CA ILE A 102 -15.07 10.48 -18.35
C ILE A 102 -14.32 11.59 -19.09
N PRO A 103 -13.94 11.42 -20.37
CA PRO A 103 -13.16 12.40 -21.08
C PRO A 103 -13.90 13.74 -21.02
N GLN A 104 -13.31 14.72 -20.34
CA GLN A 104 -13.80 16.09 -20.40
C GLN A 104 -13.75 16.47 -21.88
N LYS A 105 -14.92 16.74 -22.45
CA LYS A 105 -15.06 17.14 -23.84
C LYS A 105 -14.08 18.29 -24.09
N LEU A 106 -13.03 18.01 -24.85
CA LEU A 106 -11.99 18.96 -25.18
C LEU A 106 -12.68 20.02 -26.05
N ASN A 107 -13.10 21.13 -25.44
CA ASN A 107 -13.51 22.30 -26.20
C ASN A 107 -12.22 22.91 -26.73
N LEU A 108 -11.76 22.44 -27.89
CA LEU A 108 -10.87 23.23 -28.71
C LEU A 108 -11.69 24.41 -29.23
N ASP A 109 -11.54 25.57 -28.61
CA ASP A 109 -11.79 26.80 -29.34
C ASP A 109 -10.81 27.88 -28.87
N GLU A 110 -10.22 28.52 -29.88
CA GLU A 110 -9.25 29.58 -29.74
C GLU A 110 -9.85 30.78 -28.98
N GLY A 111 -9.05 31.42 -28.13
CA GLY A 111 -9.16 32.86 -27.91
C GLY A 111 -10.50 33.46 -27.46
N LYS A 112 -10.69 33.49 -26.12
CA LYS A 112 -11.27 34.56 -25.27
C LYS A 112 -12.77 34.59 -24.94
N LYS A 113 -12.96 34.28 -23.64
CA LYS A 113 -13.75 34.95 -22.58
C LYS A 113 -15.27 34.71 -22.49
N SER A 114 -15.61 34.25 -21.29
CA SER A 114 -16.79 34.53 -20.47
C SER A 114 -18.08 33.72 -20.69
N LYS A 115 -18.37 32.91 -19.67
CA LYS A 115 -19.68 32.51 -19.11
C LYS A 115 -20.94 32.87 -19.93
N LYS A 116 -21.62 31.86 -20.49
CA LYS A 116 -23.00 31.43 -20.14
C LYS A 116 -23.58 30.56 -21.27
N SER A 117 -23.93 29.33 -20.92
CA SER A 117 -25.14 28.59 -21.35
C SER A 117 -25.72 28.89 -22.73
N LYS A 118 -25.60 27.95 -23.68
CA LYS A 118 -26.62 27.64 -24.72
C LYS A 118 -26.33 26.29 -25.40
N LYS A 119 -27.40 25.50 -25.58
CA LYS A 119 -27.45 24.15 -26.18
C LYS A 119 -26.80 24.10 -27.58
N PRO A 120 -26.13 23.00 -27.99
CA PRO A 120 -25.84 22.75 -29.39
C PRO A 120 -27.09 22.22 -30.10
N LYS A 121 -27.29 22.71 -31.33
CA LYS A 121 -28.31 22.25 -32.28
C LYS A 121 -27.87 20.90 -32.86
N GLU A 122 -28.84 20.01 -33.05
CA GLU A 122 -28.72 18.84 -33.92
C GLU A 122 -28.46 19.35 -35.35
N GLU A 123 -27.31 19.01 -35.92
CA GLU A 123 -27.10 19.04 -37.37
C GLU A 123 -27.42 17.63 -37.87
N SER A 124 -28.41 17.53 -38.74
CA SER A 124 -29.01 16.30 -39.22
C SER A 124 -27.96 15.43 -39.92
N SER A 125 -27.91 14.15 -39.55
CA SER A 125 -27.12 13.11 -40.23
C SER A 125 -27.45 12.92 -41.72
N MET A 126 -28.40 13.70 -42.24
CA MET A 126 -28.88 13.70 -43.62
C MET A 126 -28.00 14.58 -44.51
N ASP A 127 -27.46 15.69 -44.00
CA ASP A 127 -26.65 16.62 -44.81
C ASP A 127 -25.26 16.06 -45.14
N VAL A 128 -24.68 15.28 -44.21
CA VAL A 128 -23.36 14.65 -44.40
C VAL A 128 -23.43 13.50 -45.42
N VAL A 129 -24.57 12.80 -45.50
CA VAL A 129 -24.75 11.71 -46.47
C VAL A 129 -25.07 12.24 -47.87
N ASP A 130 -25.78 13.38 -47.97
CA ASP A 130 -26.06 14.03 -49.25
C ASP A 130 -24.78 14.60 -49.88
N ASP A 131 -23.89 15.18 -49.07
CA ASP A 131 -22.59 15.70 -49.56
C ASP A 131 -21.66 14.55 -50.04
N ALA A 132 -21.69 13.41 -49.35
CA ALA A 132 -20.95 12.21 -49.77
C ALA A 132 -21.51 11.57 -51.05
N MET A 133 -22.84 11.58 -51.24
CA MET A 133 -23.50 11.11 -52.46
C MET A 133 -23.19 12.01 -53.65
N ALA A 134 -23.26 13.33 -53.47
CA ALA A 134 -22.94 14.30 -54.52
C ALA A 134 -21.49 14.18 -55.00
N ALA A 135 -20.54 13.96 -54.09
CA ALA A 135 -19.13 13.76 -54.43
C ALA A 135 -18.88 12.49 -55.26
N LEU A 136 -19.64 11.41 -55.01
CA LEU A 136 -19.57 10.17 -55.78
C LEU A 136 -20.19 10.30 -57.17
N GLU A 137 -21.32 11.01 -57.28
CA GLU A 137 -22.01 11.25 -58.55
C GLU A 137 -21.17 12.13 -59.49
N ALA A 138 -20.45 13.12 -58.94
CA ALA A 138 -19.53 13.97 -59.70
C ALA A 138 -18.31 13.22 -60.28
N LEU A 139 -17.96 12.06 -59.72
CA LEU A 139 -16.80 11.27 -60.15
C LEU A 139 -17.15 10.21 -61.20
N ALA A 140 -18.44 9.99 -61.48
CA ALA A 140 -18.88 9.07 -62.51
C ALA A 140 -18.69 9.69 -63.91
N PRO A 141 -17.98 9.03 -64.85
CA PRO A 141 -17.88 9.50 -66.23
C PRO A 141 -19.26 9.38 -66.90
N SER A 142 -19.83 10.51 -67.33
CA SER A 142 -21.10 10.57 -68.05
C SER A 142 -21.01 9.77 -69.35
N ALA A 143 -21.69 8.61 -69.41
CA ALA A 143 -22.06 8.03 -70.70
C ALA A 143 -23.22 8.87 -71.26
N SER A 144 -22.96 9.52 -72.39
CA SER A 144 -23.96 10.18 -73.24
C SER A 144 -25.25 9.39 -73.36
N THR A 145 -26.37 10.07 -73.13
CA THR A 145 -27.34 10.35 -74.19
C THR A 145 -27.94 11.72 -73.96
#